data_AF-A0A7Y7E6B4-F1
#
_entry.id   AF-A0A7Y7E6B4-F1
#
_cell.length_a   1.000
_cell.length_b   1.000
_cell.length_c   1.000
_cell.angle_alpha   90.00
_cell.angle_beta   90.00
_cell.angle_gamma   90.00
#
_symmetry.space_group_name_H-M   'P 1'
#
loop_
_entity.id
_entity.type
_entity.pdbx_description
1 polymer ?
#
loop_
_entity_poly.entity_id
_entity_poly.type
_entity_poly.pdbx_seq_one_letter_code
_entity_poly.pdbx_strand_id
1 'polypeptide(L)'
;MAWGRTNRAGTDHGDAQAAGGRLARQATASLAGLLAERGMTRKDLADRMGVSPGRVSQILSGGENLTLRSLAAVAECLDAQVEIVFSDAPAPHEPARTRPDARHATAPAGTYAHSRLH
;
A
#
# COMPACT_ATOMS: atom_id res chain seq x y z
N MET A 1 -34.90 0.16 10.19
CA MET A 1 -33.93 -0.80 9.61
C MET A 1 -32.77 -0.95 10.59
N ALA A 2 -32.82 -1.99 11.41
CA ALA A 2 -31.90 -2.23 12.51
C ALA A 2 -30.67 -2.99 12.00
N TRP A 3 -29.49 -2.40 12.15
CA TRP A 3 -28.24 -3.12 11.90
C TRP A 3 -28.02 -4.11 13.04
N GLY A 4 -28.10 -5.40 12.69
CA GLY A 4 -27.97 -6.52 13.59
C GLY A 4 -26.59 -6.55 14.25
N ARG A 5 -26.60 -6.57 15.58
CA ARG A 5 -25.44 -6.72 16.45
C ARG A 5 -25.04 -8.20 16.48
N THR A 6 -24.29 -8.69 15.48
CA THR A 6 -23.59 -9.97 15.60
C THR A 6 -22.15 -9.72 16.01
N ASN A 7 -21.93 -9.92 17.31
CA ASN A 7 -20.63 -9.91 17.96
C ASN A 7 -19.74 -11.04 17.38
N ARG A 8 -18.64 -10.67 16.71
CA ARG A 8 -17.46 -11.52 16.52
C ARG A 8 -16.22 -10.68 16.88
N ALA A 9 -16.12 -10.36 18.16
CA ALA A 9 -14.99 -9.68 18.79
C ALA A 9 -13.72 -10.56 18.77
N GLY A 10 -12.61 -10.03 18.25
CA GLY A 10 -11.28 -10.63 18.42
C GLY A 10 -10.20 -10.13 17.47
N THR A 11 -10.50 -9.87 16.19
CA THR A 11 -9.48 -9.61 15.16
C THR A 11 -9.48 -8.18 14.57
N ASP A 12 -10.59 -7.46 14.71
CA ASP A 12 -10.79 -6.17 14.03
C ASP A 12 -9.90 -5.03 14.57
N HIS A 13 -9.59 -5.04 15.88
CA HIS A 13 -8.73 -4.01 16.48
C HIS A 13 -7.27 -4.15 16.04
N GLY A 14 -6.80 -5.39 15.84
CA GLY A 14 -5.44 -5.66 15.36
C GLY A 14 -5.26 -5.25 13.90
N ASP A 15 -6.27 -5.50 13.08
CA ASP A 15 -6.27 -5.13 11.66
C ASP A 15 -6.33 -3.61 11.47
N ALA A 16 -7.18 -2.92 12.24
CA ALA A 16 -7.27 -1.46 12.23
C ALA A 16 -5.98 -0.78 12.73
N GLN A 17 -5.37 -1.29 13.81
CA GLN A 17 -4.11 -0.78 14.34
C GLN A 17 -2.95 -1.01 13.37
N ALA A 18 -2.89 -2.19 12.74
CA ALA A 18 -1.92 -2.49 11.68
C ALA A 18 -2.13 -1.62 10.43
N ALA A 19 -3.38 -1.36 10.04
CA ALA A 19 -3.72 -0.45 8.95
C ALA A 19 -3.33 0.99 9.27
N GLY A 20 -3.63 1.47 10.48
CA GLY A 20 -3.21 2.78 10.97
C GLY A 20 -1.70 2.96 10.94
N GLY A 21 -0.94 1.96 11.40
CA GLY A 21 0.52 1.98 11.32
C GLY A 21 1.07 2.00 9.88
N ARG A 22 0.41 1.33 8.92
CA ARG A 22 0.77 1.44 7.49
C ARG A 22 0.52 2.85 6.96
N LEU A 23 -0.64 3.44 7.25
CA LEU A 23 -0.99 4.80 6.83
C LEU A 23 -0.01 5.83 7.40
N ALA A 24 0.35 5.71 8.69
CA ALA A 24 1.31 6.60 9.34
C ALA A 24 2.68 6.54 8.65
N ARG A 25 3.18 5.35 8.32
CA ARG A 25 4.43 5.18 7.59
C ARG A 25 4.39 5.75 6.17
N GLN A 26 3.26 5.61 5.47
CA GLN A 26 3.09 6.22 4.14
C GLN A 26 3.14 7.75 4.21
N ALA A 27 2.43 8.34 5.18
CA ALA A 27 2.44 9.78 5.40
C ALA A 27 3.85 10.31 5.73
N THR A 28 4.59 9.62 6.62
CA THR A 28 5.95 10.06 6.98
C THR A 28 6.96 9.86 5.86
N ALA A 29 6.81 8.80 5.04
CA ALA A 29 7.62 8.61 3.84
C ALA A 29 7.36 9.70 2.79
N SER A 30 6.10 10.06 2.55
CA SER A 30 5.72 11.15 1.64
C SER A 30 6.31 12.49 2.11
N LEU A 31 6.19 12.80 3.40
CA LEU A 31 6.79 13.99 4.00
C LEU A 31 8.32 14.00 3.87
N ALA A 32 8.99 12.86 4.10
CA ALA A 32 10.43 12.76 3.93
C ALA A 32 10.86 13.00 2.47
N GLY A 33 10.08 12.52 1.51
CA GLY A 33 10.28 12.80 0.07
C GLY A 33 10.19 14.30 -0.22
N LEU A 34 9.13 14.96 0.26
CA LEU A 34 8.94 16.40 0.08
C LEU A 34 10.09 17.24 0.67
N LEU A 35 10.59 16.86 1.87
CA LEU A 35 11.74 17.53 2.47
C LEU A 35 13.00 17.35 1.62
N ALA A 36 13.25 16.14 1.11
CA ALA A 36 14.40 15.85 0.25
C ALA A 36 14.34 16.64 -1.07
N GLU A 37 13.17 16.70 -1.72
CA GLU A 37 12.94 17.48 -2.95
C GLU A 37 13.21 18.97 -2.74
N ARG A 38 12.93 19.48 -1.53
CA ARG A 38 13.17 20.88 -1.14
C ARG A 38 14.56 21.14 -0.54
N GLY A 39 15.42 20.12 -0.46
CA GLY A 39 16.73 20.23 0.17
C GLY A 39 16.69 20.56 1.67
N MET A 40 15.58 20.26 2.34
CA MET A 40 15.36 20.56 3.76
C MET A 40 15.73 19.37 4.64
N THR A 41 16.41 19.64 5.75
CA THR A 41 16.67 18.62 6.78
C THR A 41 15.55 18.57 7.81
N ARG A 42 15.53 17.50 8.64
CA ARG A 42 14.62 17.42 9.80
C ARG A 42 14.86 18.54 10.82
N LYS A 43 16.11 19.02 10.92
CA LYS A 43 16.46 20.15 11.77
C LYS A 43 15.83 21.43 11.23
N ASP A 44 15.91 21.67 9.92
CA ASP A 44 15.30 22.84 9.30
C ASP A 44 13.77 22.82 9.48
N LEU A 45 13.14 21.65 9.36
CA LEU A 45 11.71 21.50 9.68
C LEU A 45 11.42 21.84 11.14
N ALA A 46 12.22 21.34 12.08
CA ALA A 46 12.04 21.62 13.51
C ALA A 46 12.16 23.12 13.81
N ASP A 47 13.20 23.75 13.26
CA ASP A 47 13.49 25.17 13.40
C ASP A 47 12.36 26.02 12.78
N ARG A 48 11.83 25.62 11.61
CA ARG A 48 10.71 26.31 10.94
C ARG A 48 9.37 26.14 11.67
N MET A 49 9.14 24.97 12.26
CA MET A 49 7.94 24.69 13.06
C MET A 49 8.00 25.30 14.47
N GLY A 50 9.18 25.78 14.91
CA GLY A 50 9.38 26.25 16.29
C GLY A 50 9.24 25.14 17.34
N VAL A 51 9.60 23.90 16.99
CA VAL A 51 9.51 22.73 17.88
C VAL A 51 10.87 22.06 18.06
N SER A 52 10.99 21.18 19.05
CA SER A 52 12.22 20.43 19.25
C SER A 52 12.46 19.39 18.13
N PRO A 53 13.73 19.08 17.80
CA PRO A 53 14.07 18.00 16.86
C PRO A 53 13.52 16.63 17.28
N GLY A 54 13.38 16.40 18.60
CA GLY A 54 12.75 15.22 19.16
C GLY A 54 11.27 15.11 18.80
N ARG A 55 10.53 16.23 18.79
CA ARG A 55 9.13 16.26 18.38
C ARG A 55 8.97 15.97 16.88
N VAL A 56 9.86 16.49 16.04
CA VAL A 56 9.88 16.15 14.61
C VAL A 56 10.19 14.67 14.40
N SER A 57 11.14 14.12 15.17
CA SER A 57 11.47 12.69 15.11
C SER A 57 10.27 11.83 15.50
N GLN A 58 9.51 12.19 16.55
CA GLN A 58 8.28 11.48 16.92
C GLN A 58 7.22 11.49 15.82
N ILE A 59 7.00 12.65 15.18
CA ILE A 59 6.07 12.78 14.06
C ILE A 59 6.51 11.87 12.89
N LEU A 60 7.80 11.89 12.55
CA LEU A 60 8.34 11.12 11.41
C LEU A 60 8.53 9.63 11.68
N SER A 61 8.57 9.21 12.95
CA SER A 61 8.72 7.81 13.32
C SER A 61 7.47 6.98 12.98
N GLY A 62 6.33 7.63 12.70
CA GLY A 62 5.11 6.95 12.24
C GLY A 62 4.52 5.97 13.27
N GLY A 63 4.90 6.10 14.55
CA GLY A 63 4.31 5.36 15.66
C GLY A 63 2.87 5.79 15.92
N GLU A 64 2.22 5.19 16.92
CA GLU A 64 0.78 5.35 17.21
C GLU A 64 0.29 6.79 17.45
N ASN A 65 1.19 7.76 17.52
CA ASN A 65 0.88 9.14 17.88
C ASN A 65 0.96 10.14 16.73
N LEU A 66 1.01 9.68 15.46
CA LEU A 66 0.83 10.58 14.32
C LEU A 66 -0.64 11.01 14.23
N THR A 67 -0.88 12.30 14.35
CA THR A 67 -2.24 12.87 14.32
C THR A 67 -2.47 13.69 13.05
N LEU A 68 -3.73 13.83 12.64
CA LEU A 68 -4.11 14.78 11.58
C LEU A 68 -3.68 16.21 11.93
N ARG A 69 -3.73 16.57 13.22
CA ARG A 69 -3.25 17.87 13.72
C ARG A 69 -1.76 18.08 13.43
N SER A 70 -0.92 17.08 13.67
CA SER A 70 0.51 17.18 13.36
C SER A 70 0.77 17.26 11.85
N LEU A 71 0.02 16.52 11.03
CA LEU A 71 0.15 16.59 9.57
C LEU A 71 -0.26 17.97 9.05
N ALA A 72 -1.37 18.53 9.54
CA ALA A 72 -1.82 19.87 9.18
C ALA A 72 -0.79 20.94 9.59
N ALA A 73 -0.23 20.86 10.80
CA ALA A 73 0.78 21.81 11.26
C ALA A 73 2.05 21.78 10.40
N VAL A 74 2.49 20.58 9.98
CA VAL A 74 3.62 20.45 9.05
C VAL A 74 3.27 21.00 7.68
N ALA A 75 2.09 20.69 7.17
CA ALA A 75 1.61 21.14 5.86
C ALA A 75 1.55 22.67 5.77
N GLU A 76 0.92 23.33 6.76
CA GLU A 76 0.90 24.79 6.89
C GLU A 76 2.32 25.39 6.96
N CYS A 77 3.20 24.80 7.78
CA CYS A 77 4.59 25.27 7.92
C CYS A 77 5.38 25.14 6.61
N LEU A 78 5.07 24.14 5.79
CA LEU A 78 5.72 23.90 4.51
C LEU A 78 4.97 24.54 3.34
N ASP A 79 3.85 25.21 3.56
CA ASP A 79 2.99 25.70 2.45
C ASP A 79 2.68 24.55 1.47
N ALA A 80 2.27 23.41 2.04
CA ALA A 80 1.99 22.16 1.36
C ALA A 80 0.55 21.71 1.64
N GLN A 81 0.02 20.84 0.79
CA GLN A 81 -1.33 20.29 0.92
C GLN A 81 -1.28 18.81 1.29
N VAL A 82 -2.17 18.38 2.19
CA VAL A 82 -2.41 16.97 2.51
C VAL A 82 -3.75 16.55 1.94
N GLU A 83 -3.74 15.48 1.13
CA GLU A 83 -4.94 14.88 0.55
C GLU A 83 -5.11 13.44 1.04
N ILE A 84 -6.34 13.05 1.40
CA ILE A 84 -6.69 11.68 1.81
C ILE A 84 -7.71 11.15 0.82
N VAL A 85 -7.33 10.13 0.06
CA VAL A 85 -8.17 9.46 -0.93
C VAL A 85 -8.49 8.05 -0.47
N PHE A 86 -9.76 7.67 -0.52
CA PHE A 86 -10.21 6.29 -0.31
C PHE A 86 -10.46 5.65 -1.67
N SER A 87 -9.91 4.46 -1.87
CA SER A 87 -10.09 3.65 -3.07
C SER A 87 -10.48 2.23 -2.67
N ASP A 88 -11.21 1.54 -3.53
CA ASP A 88 -11.49 0.12 -3.32
C ASP A 88 -10.19 -0.66 -3.20
N ALA A 89 -10.15 -1.62 -2.28
CA ALA A 89 -9.03 -2.54 -2.19
C ALA A 89 -8.94 -3.30 -3.53
N PRO A 90 -7.73 -3.44 -4.11
CA PRO A 90 -7.58 -4.22 -5.33
C PRO A 90 -8.16 -5.61 -5.07
N ALA A 91 -9.07 -6.07 -5.94
CA ALA A 91 -9.61 -7.42 -5.86
C ALA A 91 -8.45 -8.40 -5.66
N PRO A 92 -8.56 -9.39 -4.75
CA PRO A 92 -7.51 -10.37 -4.56
C PRO A 92 -7.09 -10.88 -5.92
N HIS A 93 -5.84 -10.64 -6.30
CA HIS A 93 -5.33 -11.18 -7.55
C HIS A 93 -5.56 -12.70 -7.49
N GLU A 94 -6.50 -13.23 -8.27
CA GLU A 94 -6.49 -14.66 -8.53
C GLU A 94 -5.14 -14.88 -9.24
N PRO A 95 -4.17 -15.57 -8.64
CA PRO A 95 -2.93 -15.85 -9.33
C PRO A 95 -3.34 -16.56 -10.62
N ALA A 96 -2.95 -15.95 -11.75
CA ALA A 96 -3.32 -16.39 -13.08
C ALA A 96 -3.19 -17.91 -13.13
N ARG A 97 -4.33 -18.60 -13.20
CA ARG A 97 -4.37 -20.06 -13.29
C ARG A 97 -3.49 -20.41 -14.46
N THR A 98 -2.34 -21.02 -14.19
CA THR A 98 -1.41 -21.50 -15.19
C THR A 98 -2.21 -22.40 -16.11
N ARG A 99 -2.53 -21.88 -17.30
CA ARG A 99 -3.26 -22.62 -18.32
C ARG A 99 -2.41 -23.87 -18.60
N PRO A 100 -2.92 -25.10 -18.45
CA PRO A 100 -2.14 -26.28 -18.75
C PRO A 100 -1.68 -26.17 -20.20
N ASP A 101 -0.38 -26.31 -20.39
CA ASP A 101 0.31 -26.21 -21.66
C ASP A 101 -0.28 -27.24 -22.63
N ALA A 102 -1.10 -26.78 -23.58
CA ALA A 102 -1.73 -27.59 -24.61
C ALA A 102 -0.72 -27.97 -25.72
N ARG A 103 0.42 -28.56 -25.33
CA ARG A 103 1.48 -29.04 -26.24
C ARG A 103 1.54 -30.56 -26.39
N HIS A 104 0.48 -31.27 -26.02
CA HIS A 104 0.26 -32.67 -26.42
C HIS A 104 -1.01 -32.81 -27.27
N ALA A 105 -1.01 -32.17 -28.44
CA ALA A 105 -1.84 -32.63 -29.56
C ALA A 105 -0.97 -33.54 -30.41
N THR A 106 -0.97 -34.85 -30.10
CA THR A 106 -0.43 -35.86 -30.99
C THR A 106 -1.32 -35.95 -32.23
N ALA A 107 -0.81 -35.48 -33.36
CA ALA A 107 -1.45 -35.65 -34.66
C ALA A 107 -1.46 -37.14 -35.07
N PRO A 108 -2.50 -37.63 -35.78
CA PRO A 108 -2.50 -38.98 -36.34
C PRO A 108 -1.70 -38.98 -37.65
N ALA A 109 -0.56 -39.70 -37.69
CA ALA A 109 0.10 -40.03 -38.93
C ALA A 109 -0.70 -41.14 -39.64
N GLY A 110 -1.19 -40.82 -40.84
CA GLY A 110 -2.18 -41.59 -41.56
C GLY A 110 -1.71 -42.91 -42.18
N THR A 111 -2.72 -43.72 -42.46
CA THR A 111 -2.95 -44.49 -43.69
C THR A 111 -1.72 -45.05 -44.41
N TYR A 112 -1.37 -46.30 -44.10
CA TYR A 112 -0.64 -47.15 -45.03
C TYR A 112 -1.62 -47.80 -46.02
N ALA A 113 -1.52 -47.44 -47.29
CA ALA A 113 -2.17 -48.12 -48.40
C ALA A 113 -1.11 -48.67 -49.37
N HIS A 114 -1.10 -50.00 -49.47
CA HIS A 114 -0.76 -50.88 -50.60
C HIS A 114 0.21 -50.42 -51.69
N SER A 115 1.18 -51.29 -52.02
CA SER A 115 1.50 -51.68 -53.41
C SER A 115 2.21 -53.03 -53.47
N ARG A 116 1.61 -53.97 -54.23
CA ARG A 116 2.21 -55.23 -54.74
C ARG A 116 3.00 -54.95 -56.03
N LEU A 117 3.77 -55.96 -56.46
CA LEU A 117 4.54 -56.18 -57.71
C LEU A 117 5.98 -55.62 -57.65
N HIS A 118 7.04 -56.35 -58.01
CA HIS A 118 7.20 -57.51 -58.91
C HIS A 118 7.89 -58.71 -58.26
#